data_AF-A0A968LQH5-F1
#
_entry.id   AF-A0A968LQH5-F1
#
_cell.length_a   1.000
_cell.length_b   1.000
_cell.length_c   1.000
_cell.angle_alpha   90.00
_cell.angle_beta   90.00
_cell.angle_gamma   90.00
#
_symmetry.space_group_name_H-M   'P 1'
#
loop_
_entity.id
_entity.type
_entity.pdbx_description
1 polymer ?
#
loop_
_entity_poly.entity_id
_entity_poly.type
_entity_poly.pdbx_seq_one_letter_code
_entity_poly.pdbx_strand_id
1 'polypeptide(L)'
;MPKRASPPEAPRALLERAAALERRGRSLLEQSAQLRLEALRAVFDDVVFYGAMLEADVLEEHGGAALEGLWALKWVEAQDTPLGKVLYASHRGRKKVQGLFSYYVPETTALLNAVARRRAVAQMVAQGYRLMALEGVQGQIIRMKDARGRDTIVFARHGGYKAPGLKRAVEALLEELGGSVRFVAFVEDLNDHEWVDKSVRLELHAFSELVH
;
A
#
# COMPACT_ATOMS: atom_id res chain seq x y z
N MET A 1 -15.43 56.94 -57.22
CA MET A 1 -16.15 56.08 -56.26
C MET A 1 -15.17 55.64 -55.17
N PRO A 2 -15.39 55.98 -53.89
CA PRO A 2 -14.48 55.57 -52.83
C PRO A 2 -14.56 54.06 -52.61
N LYS A 3 -13.41 53.37 -52.66
CA LYS A 3 -13.27 51.96 -52.26
C LYS A 3 -13.66 51.87 -50.78
N ARG A 4 -14.76 51.16 -50.47
CA ARG A 4 -15.11 50.81 -49.09
C ARG A 4 -13.95 50.00 -48.51
N ALA A 5 -13.36 50.48 -47.43
CA ALA A 5 -12.39 49.70 -46.65
C ALA A 5 -13.10 48.45 -46.12
N SER A 6 -12.51 47.28 -46.35
CA SER A 6 -13.00 46.03 -45.77
C SER A 6 -13.03 46.17 -44.24
N PRO A 7 -14.11 45.72 -43.57
CA PRO A 7 -14.16 45.76 -42.12
C PRO A 7 -12.97 45.00 -41.53
N PRO A 8 -12.40 45.48 -40.41
CA PRO A 8 -11.17 44.90 -39.86
C PRO A 8 -11.39 43.42 -39.53
N GLU A 9 -10.47 42.55 -39.95
CA GLU A 9 -10.45 41.10 -39.67
C GLU A 9 -10.26 40.78 -38.16
N ALA A 10 -10.02 41.82 -37.34
CA ALA A 10 -9.70 41.71 -35.92
C ALA A 10 -10.75 40.98 -35.05
N PRO A 11 -12.08 41.13 -35.24
CA PRO A 11 -13.07 40.45 -34.40
C PRO A 11 -13.06 38.93 -34.55
N ARG A 12 -12.80 38.42 -35.77
CA ARG A 12 -12.76 36.98 -36.03
C ARG A 12 -11.54 36.33 -35.41
N ALA A 13 -10.37 36.95 -35.55
CA ALA A 13 -9.14 36.46 -34.94
C ALA A 13 -9.20 36.42 -33.41
N LEU A 14 -9.87 37.40 -32.78
CA LEU A 14 -10.09 37.41 -31.33
C LEU A 14 -11.02 36.28 -30.86
N LEU A 15 -12.11 36.02 -31.59
CA LEU A 15 -13.02 34.91 -31.29
C LEU A 15 -12.34 33.54 -31.46
N GLU A 16 -11.55 33.36 -32.53
CA GLU A 16 -10.79 32.14 -32.76
C GLU A 16 -9.74 31.89 -31.67
N ARG A 17 -9.06 32.95 -31.21
CA ARG A 17 -8.12 32.89 -30.08
C ARG A 17 -8.82 32.55 -28.77
N ALA A 18 -9.98 33.15 -28.48
CA ALA A 18 -10.76 32.85 -27.29
C ALA A 18 -11.20 31.36 -27.27
N ALA A 19 -11.77 30.87 -28.37
CA ALA A 19 -12.15 29.46 -28.50
C ALA A 19 -10.96 28.50 -28.37
N ALA A 20 -9.79 28.86 -28.88
CA ALA A 20 -8.57 28.07 -28.71
C ALA A 20 -8.11 28.00 -27.24
N LEU A 21 -8.17 29.12 -26.51
CA LEU A 21 -7.85 29.17 -25.08
C LEU A 21 -8.84 28.35 -24.25
N GLU A 22 -10.15 28.40 -24.57
CA GLU A 22 -11.16 27.58 -23.91
C GLU A 22 -10.95 26.08 -24.14
N ARG A 23 -10.61 25.67 -25.36
CA ARG A 23 -10.27 24.26 -25.66
C ARG A 23 -9.04 23.82 -24.88
N ARG A 24 -8.00 24.66 -24.84
CA ARG A 24 -6.78 24.39 -24.07
C ARG A 24 -7.08 24.30 -22.58
N GLY A 25 -7.89 25.20 -22.03
CA GLY A 25 -8.30 25.18 -20.63
C GLY A 25 -9.04 23.90 -20.26
N ARG A 26 -10.01 23.46 -21.08
CA ARG A 26 -10.71 22.18 -20.89
C ARG A 26 -9.76 20.98 -20.92
N SER A 27 -8.88 20.92 -21.91
CA SER A 27 -7.90 19.82 -22.04
C SER A 27 -6.98 19.74 -20.82
N LEU A 28 -6.52 20.86 -20.27
CA LEU A 28 -5.69 20.89 -19.07
C LEU A 28 -6.45 20.43 -17.81
N LEU A 29 -7.73 20.80 -17.69
CA LEU A 29 -8.58 20.35 -16.59
C LEU A 29 -8.82 18.83 -16.65
N GLU A 30 -9.08 18.30 -17.84
CA GLU A 30 -9.23 16.85 -18.07
C GLU A 30 -7.95 16.10 -17.74
N GLN A 31 -6.79 16.57 -18.20
CA GLN A 31 -5.49 15.98 -17.87
C GLN A 31 -5.21 16.02 -16.36
N SER A 32 -5.49 17.14 -15.69
CA SER A 32 -5.31 17.24 -14.24
C SER A 32 -6.25 16.31 -13.48
N ALA A 33 -7.50 16.16 -13.93
CA ALA A 33 -8.45 15.23 -13.33
C ALA A 33 -8.01 13.77 -13.50
N GLN A 34 -7.49 13.41 -14.68
CA GLN A 34 -6.97 12.08 -14.95
C GLN A 34 -5.77 11.74 -14.07
N LEU A 35 -4.79 12.65 -13.95
CA LEU A 35 -3.63 12.44 -13.09
C LEU A 35 -4.01 12.29 -11.61
N ARG A 36 -4.99 13.06 -11.13
CA ARG A 36 -5.51 12.89 -9.76
C ARG A 36 -6.17 11.54 -9.59
N LEU A 37 -6.97 11.10 -10.56
CA LEU A 37 -7.63 9.79 -10.50
C LEU A 37 -6.61 8.64 -10.49
N GLU A 38 -5.53 8.76 -11.26
CA GLU A 38 -4.43 7.80 -11.28
C GLU A 38 -3.70 7.75 -9.93
N ALA A 39 -3.42 8.91 -9.33
CA ALA A 39 -2.85 8.97 -7.99
C ALA A 39 -3.76 8.30 -6.95
N LEU A 40 -5.07 8.60 -6.98
CA LEU A 40 -6.04 7.95 -6.08
C LEU A 40 -6.11 6.43 -6.27
N ARG A 41 -6.01 5.95 -7.52
CA ARG A 41 -5.95 4.51 -7.82
C ARG A 41 -4.71 3.88 -7.24
N ALA A 42 -3.55 4.51 -7.37
CA ALA A 42 -2.31 3.99 -6.79
C ALA A 42 -2.40 3.81 -5.27
N VAL A 43 -2.95 4.80 -4.54
CA VAL A 43 -3.16 4.66 -3.08
C VAL A 43 -4.18 3.57 -2.77
N PHE A 44 -5.28 3.50 -3.52
CA PHE A 44 -6.29 2.46 -3.31
C PHE A 44 -5.73 1.06 -3.58
N ASP A 45 -4.94 0.89 -4.62
CA ASP A 45 -4.29 -0.37 -4.96
C ASP A 45 -3.28 -0.76 -3.88
N ASP A 46 -2.58 0.20 -3.26
CA ASP A 46 -1.71 -0.06 -2.09
C ASP A 46 -2.52 -0.57 -0.87
N VAL A 47 -3.64 0.11 -0.56
CA VAL A 47 -4.57 -0.31 0.50
C VAL A 47 -5.10 -1.72 0.24
N VAL A 48 -5.43 -2.08 -1.01
CA VAL A 48 -5.91 -3.43 -1.29
C VAL A 48 -4.78 -4.45 -1.24
N PHE A 49 -3.63 -4.12 -1.83
CA PHE A 49 -2.48 -5.02 -1.90
C PHE A 49 -2.02 -5.45 -0.51
N TYR A 50 -1.88 -4.49 0.41
CA TYR A 50 -1.57 -4.79 1.81
C TYR A 50 -2.80 -5.07 2.66
N GLY A 51 -4.02 -4.87 2.16
CA GLY A 51 -5.28 -5.08 2.87
C GLY A 51 -5.72 -3.92 3.76
N ALA A 52 -4.78 -3.11 4.26
CA ALA A 52 -5.06 -1.91 5.04
C ALA A 52 -3.85 -0.94 5.05
N MET A 53 -4.11 0.32 5.40
CA MET A 53 -3.09 1.35 5.58
C MET A 53 -3.50 2.31 6.69
N LEU A 54 -2.57 2.79 7.51
CA LEU A 54 -2.89 3.82 8.51
C LEU A 54 -3.23 5.14 7.82
N GLU A 55 -4.19 5.87 8.37
CA GLU A 55 -4.55 7.20 7.87
C GLU A 55 -3.34 8.15 7.91
N ALA A 56 -2.53 8.06 8.96
CA ALA A 56 -1.29 8.82 9.09
C ALA A 56 -0.30 8.52 7.95
N ASP A 57 -0.10 7.25 7.62
CA ASP A 57 0.79 6.84 6.51
C ASP A 57 0.28 7.40 5.17
N VAL A 58 -1.05 7.45 4.94
CA VAL A 58 -1.60 8.05 3.70
C VAL A 58 -1.35 9.55 3.66
N LEU A 59 -1.54 10.25 4.78
CA LEU A 59 -1.28 11.68 4.88
C LEU A 59 0.19 12.01 4.63
N GLU A 60 1.10 11.22 5.19
CA GLU A 60 2.54 11.40 5.03
C GLU A 60 3.00 11.11 3.60
N GLU A 61 2.59 9.97 3.02
CA GLU A 61 3.12 9.48 1.75
C GLU A 61 2.39 10.06 0.51
N HIS A 62 1.11 10.44 0.66
CA HIS A 62 0.26 10.83 -0.47
C HIS A 62 -0.45 12.19 -0.28
N GLY A 63 -0.42 12.75 0.92
CA GLY A 63 -1.02 14.04 1.25
C GLY A 63 -2.54 14.01 1.46
N GLY A 64 -3.06 15.07 2.09
CA GLY A 64 -4.48 15.20 2.44
C GLY A 64 -5.45 15.13 1.26
N ALA A 65 -5.07 15.66 0.09
CA ALA A 65 -5.92 15.62 -1.10
C ALA A 65 -6.19 14.19 -1.60
N ALA A 66 -5.24 13.27 -1.42
CA ALA A 66 -5.43 11.87 -1.77
C ALA A 66 -6.45 11.21 -0.82
N LEU A 67 -6.29 11.42 0.48
CA LEU A 67 -7.21 10.90 1.50
C LEU A 67 -8.64 11.42 1.32
N GLU A 68 -8.79 12.74 1.12
CA GLU A 68 -10.08 13.37 0.85
C GLU A 68 -10.74 12.79 -0.42
N GLY A 69 -9.97 12.59 -1.48
CA GLY A 69 -10.45 11.99 -2.72
C GLY A 69 -10.92 10.54 -2.53
N LEU A 70 -10.19 9.72 -1.77
CA LEU A 70 -10.58 8.35 -1.45
C LEU A 70 -11.91 8.29 -0.68
N TRP A 71 -12.11 9.18 0.29
CA TRP A 71 -13.36 9.29 1.04
C TRP A 71 -14.51 9.83 0.18
N ALA A 72 -14.29 10.89 -0.59
CA ALA A 72 -15.29 11.48 -1.46
C ALA A 72 -15.84 10.48 -2.49
N LEU A 73 -14.96 9.65 -3.05
CA LEU A 73 -15.34 8.57 -3.97
C LEU A 73 -15.90 7.32 -3.26
N LYS A 74 -15.82 7.29 -1.93
CA LYS A 74 -16.17 6.16 -1.05
C LYS A 74 -15.42 4.89 -1.44
N TRP A 75 -14.15 5.02 -1.80
CA TRP A 75 -13.30 3.88 -2.16
C TRP A 75 -12.77 3.17 -0.92
N VAL A 76 -12.51 3.90 0.15
CA VAL A 76 -12.08 3.35 1.44
C VAL A 76 -13.12 3.60 2.52
N GLU A 77 -13.08 2.76 3.54
CA GLU A 77 -13.70 2.96 4.85
C GLU A 77 -12.58 3.02 5.89
N ALA A 78 -12.93 3.43 7.11
CA ALA A 78 -11.95 3.60 8.18
C ALA A 78 -12.48 3.02 9.49
N GLN A 79 -11.58 2.46 10.28
CA GLN A 79 -11.89 1.90 11.59
C GLN A 79 -10.84 2.36 12.61
N ASP A 80 -11.30 2.74 13.80
CA ASP A 80 -10.42 3.09 14.91
C ASP A 80 -9.76 1.83 15.48
N THR A 81 -8.45 1.90 15.70
CA THR A 81 -7.62 0.83 16.26
C THR A 81 -6.66 1.40 17.30
N PRO A 82 -5.97 0.56 18.09
CA PRO A 82 -4.92 1.03 19.00
C PRO A 82 -3.77 1.80 18.31
N LEU A 83 -3.51 1.55 17.02
CA LEU A 83 -2.50 2.26 16.24
C LEU A 83 -3.01 3.58 15.63
N GLY A 84 -4.29 3.91 15.84
CA GLY A 84 -4.99 5.02 15.20
C GLY A 84 -6.00 4.55 14.16
N LYS A 85 -6.44 5.46 13.27
CA LYS A 85 -7.44 5.15 12.25
C LYS A 85 -6.80 4.38 11.10
N VAL A 86 -7.34 3.20 10.81
CA VAL A 86 -6.86 2.33 9.74
C VAL A 86 -7.87 2.34 8.60
N LEU A 87 -7.39 2.62 7.39
CA LEU A 87 -8.16 2.60 6.16
C LEU A 87 -8.15 1.19 5.56
N TYR A 88 -9.31 0.75 5.08
CA TYR A 88 -9.45 -0.49 4.31
C TYR A 88 -10.37 -0.26 3.11
N ALA A 89 -10.24 -1.11 2.09
CA ALA A 89 -11.03 -0.98 0.88
C ALA A 89 -12.52 -1.22 1.16
N SER A 90 -13.37 -0.25 0.82
CA SER A 90 -14.83 -0.38 0.94
C SER A 90 -15.38 -1.37 -0.10
N HIS A 91 -16.60 -1.86 0.10
CA HIS A 91 -17.29 -2.66 -0.92
C HIS A 91 -17.40 -1.90 -2.26
N ARG A 92 -17.70 -0.61 -2.20
CA ARG A 92 -17.81 0.25 -3.39
C ARG A 92 -16.48 0.43 -4.09
N GLY A 93 -15.39 0.63 -3.35
CA GLY A 93 -14.03 0.72 -3.90
C GLY A 93 -13.63 -0.55 -4.61
N ARG A 94 -13.76 -1.71 -3.94
CA ARG A 94 -13.46 -3.03 -4.52
C ARG A 94 -14.23 -3.30 -5.81
N LYS A 95 -15.53 -2.99 -5.82
CA LYS A 95 -16.37 -3.14 -7.02
C LYS A 95 -15.96 -2.21 -8.16
N LYS A 96 -15.66 -0.95 -7.86
CA LYS A 96 -15.41 0.08 -8.88
C LYS A 96 -13.99 0.05 -9.45
N VAL A 97 -13.00 -0.29 -8.62
CA VAL A 97 -11.59 -0.26 -9.01
C VAL A 97 -11.11 -1.64 -9.46
N GLN A 98 -11.52 -2.72 -8.78
CA GLN A 98 -11.03 -4.08 -9.04
C GLN A 98 -12.06 -5.03 -9.65
N GLY A 99 -13.34 -4.62 -9.73
CA GLY A 99 -14.40 -5.50 -10.20
C GLY A 99 -14.74 -6.64 -9.23
N LEU A 100 -14.33 -6.55 -7.96
CA LEU A 100 -14.65 -7.54 -6.94
C LEU A 100 -15.99 -7.24 -6.28
N PHE A 101 -16.86 -8.25 -6.20
CA PHE A 101 -18.25 -8.08 -5.72
C PHE A 101 -18.47 -8.53 -4.27
N SER A 102 -17.48 -9.13 -3.63
CA SER A 102 -17.61 -9.66 -2.27
C SER A 102 -17.72 -8.56 -1.22
N TYR A 103 -18.74 -8.69 -0.38
CA TYR A 103 -18.84 -7.92 0.85
C TYR A 103 -17.94 -8.55 1.91
N TYR A 104 -17.10 -7.72 2.52
CA TYR A 104 -16.10 -8.11 3.51
C TYR A 104 -15.75 -6.87 4.31
N VAL A 105 -15.91 -6.97 5.63
CA VAL A 105 -15.47 -5.99 6.61
C VAL A 105 -14.41 -6.71 7.45
N PRO A 106 -13.14 -6.25 7.44
CA PRO A 106 -12.09 -6.90 8.18
C PRO A 106 -12.27 -6.72 9.69
N GLU A 107 -11.83 -7.71 10.46
CA GLU A 107 -11.72 -7.58 11.92
C GLU A 107 -10.53 -6.66 12.29
N THR A 108 -10.58 -6.04 13.47
CA THR A 108 -9.48 -5.17 13.97
C THR A 108 -8.13 -5.86 13.93
N THR A 109 -8.07 -7.14 14.30
CA THR A 109 -6.82 -7.94 14.29
C THR A 109 -6.26 -8.12 12.87
N ALA A 110 -7.13 -8.29 11.87
CA ALA A 110 -6.73 -8.39 10.47
C ALA A 110 -6.19 -7.06 9.95
N LEU A 111 -6.82 -5.93 10.34
CA LEU A 111 -6.35 -4.59 10.02
C LEU A 111 -4.96 -4.31 10.59
N LEU A 112 -4.75 -4.62 11.87
CA LEU A 112 -3.46 -4.43 12.53
C LEU A 112 -2.36 -5.29 11.89
N ASN A 113 -2.66 -6.55 11.54
CA ASN A 113 -1.70 -7.40 10.82
C ASN A 113 -1.37 -6.89 9.43
N ALA A 114 -2.33 -6.28 8.73
CA ALA A 114 -2.11 -5.66 7.43
C ALA A 114 -1.17 -4.46 7.54
N VAL A 115 -1.35 -3.61 8.55
CA VAL A 115 -0.44 -2.49 8.86
C VAL A 115 0.97 -3.01 9.19
N ALA A 116 1.09 -4.01 10.08
CA ALA A 116 2.38 -4.63 10.42
C ALA A 116 3.11 -5.16 9.18
N ARG A 117 2.39 -5.83 8.27
CA ARG A 117 2.94 -6.30 7.00
C ARG A 117 3.44 -5.15 6.13
N ARG A 118 2.63 -4.11 5.93
CA ARG A 118 3.00 -2.96 5.09
C ARG A 118 4.30 -2.32 5.58
N ARG A 119 4.39 -2.08 6.89
CA ARG A 119 5.58 -1.53 7.55
C ARG A 119 6.80 -2.44 7.43
N ALA A 120 6.62 -3.75 7.65
CA ALA A 120 7.69 -4.72 7.45
C ALA A 120 8.22 -4.70 6.01
N VAL A 121 7.33 -4.67 5.00
CA VAL A 121 7.76 -4.58 3.60
C VAL A 121 8.48 -3.27 3.32
N ALA A 122 7.94 -2.13 3.76
CA ALA A 122 8.58 -0.83 3.58
C ALA A 122 10.00 -0.79 4.18
N GLN A 123 10.17 -1.31 5.39
CA GLN A 123 11.47 -1.40 6.06
C GLN A 123 12.45 -2.31 5.30
N MET A 124 12.00 -3.48 4.86
CA MET A 124 12.83 -4.42 4.10
C MET A 124 13.22 -3.83 2.73
N VAL A 125 12.30 -3.14 2.05
CA VAL A 125 12.59 -2.45 0.79
C VAL A 125 13.62 -1.34 0.98
N ALA A 126 13.52 -0.56 2.06
CA ALA A 126 14.52 0.46 2.41
C ALA A 126 15.93 -0.12 2.63
N GLN A 127 16.04 -1.41 2.97
CA GLN A 127 17.30 -2.13 3.12
C GLN A 127 17.78 -2.84 1.82
N GLY A 128 17.10 -2.62 0.70
CA GLY A 128 17.47 -3.20 -0.59
C GLY A 128 16.90 -4.60 -0.84
N TYR A 129 15.92 -5.05 -0.06
CA TYR A 129 15.15 -6.24 -0.40
C TYR A 129 14.09 -5.92 -1.46
N ARG A 130 13.76 -6.91 -2.29
CA ARG A 130 12.72 -6.81 -3.31
C ARG A 130 11.55 -7.69 -2.94
N LEU A 131 10.35 -7.11 -2.86
CA LEU A 131 9.13 -7.88 -2.66
C LEU A 131 8.87 -8.77 -3.87
N MET A 132 8.57 -10.05 -3.62
CA MET A 132 8.20 -11.02 -4.66
C MET A 132 6.72 -11.34 -4.60
N ALA A 133 6.19 -11.65 -3.42
CA ALA A 133 4.79 -12.02 -3.24
C ALA A 133 4.35 -11.85 -1.78
N LEU A 134 3.04 -11.67 -1.60
CA LEU A 134 2.34 -11.84 -0.33
C LEU A 134 1.55 -13.14 -0.40
N GLU A 135 1.84 -14.08 0.49
CA GLU A 135 1.31 -15.44 0.48
C GLU A 135 0.65 -15.82 1.81
N GLY A 136 -0.14 -16.89 1.78
CA GLY A 136 -0.83 -17.44 2.95
C GLY A 136 -2.15 -16.72 3.30
N VAL A 137 -2.85 -17.26 4.29
CA VAL A 137 -4.12 -16.69 4.79
C VAL A 137 -3.84 -15.29 5.35
N GLN A 138 -4.54 -14.29 4.83
CA GLN A 138 -4.34 -12.88 5.17
C GLN A 138 -2.93 -12.34 4.87
N GLY A 139 -2.14 -12.97 4.00
CA GLY A 139 -0.81 -12.45 3.60
C GLY A 139 0.22 -12.45 4.73
N GLN A 140 0.16 -13.43 5.64
CA GLN A 140 1.07 -13.52 6.79
C GLN A 140 2.51 -13.91 6.42
N ILE A 141 2.71 -14.42 5.20
CA ILE A 141 4.01 -14.81 4.66
C ILE A 141 4.37 -13.81 3.56
N ILE A 142 5.50 -13.13 3.72
CA ILE A 142 6.01 -12.16 2.75
C ILE A 142 7.25 -12.78 2.12
N ARG A 143 7.22 -13.02 0.81
CA ARG A 143 8.39 -13.51 0.08
C ARG A 143 9.15 -12.34 -0.50
N MET A 144 10.44 -12.29 -0.22
CA MET A 144 11.34 -11.25 -0.71
C MET A 144 12.64 -11.85 -1.24
N LYS A 145 13.38 -11.06 -2.02
CA LYS A 145 14.77 -11.34 -2.37
C LYS A 145 15.69 -10.31 -1.77
N ASP A 146 16.79 -10.75 -1.16
CA ASP A 146 17.82 -9.84 -0.68
C ASP A 146 18.63 -9.23 -1.85
N ALA A 147 19.56 -8.32 -1.53
CA ALA A 147 20.43 -7.68 -2.51
C ALA A 147 21.31 -8.66 -3.31
N ARG A 148 21.50 -9.89 -2.81
CA ARG A 148 22.25 -10.96 -3.48
C ARG A 148 21.34 -11.91 -4.27
N GLY A 149 20.03 -11.64 -4.31
CA GLY A 149 19.04 -12.45 -5.01
C GLY A 149 18.59 -13.70 -4.26
N ARG A 150 18.94 -13.85 -2.98
CA ARG A 150 18.56 -15.00 -2.15
C ARG A 150 17.13 -14.84 -1.63
N ASP A 151 16.37 -15.93 -1.64
CA ASP A 151 15.01 -15.94 -1.12
C ASP A 151 15.00 -15.73 0.40
N THR A 152 14.16 -14.80 0.83
CA THR A 152 13.95 -14.41 2.23
C THR A 152 12.46 -14.43 2.52
N ILE A 153 12.08 -15.09 3.60
CA ILE A 153 10.72 -15.13 4.11
C ILE A 153 10.62 -14.18 5.28
N VAL A 154 9.67 -13.25 5.22
CA VAL A 154 9.36 -12.33 6.31
C VAL A 154 7.97 -12.67 6.85
N PHE A 155 7.89 -12.85 8.16
CA PHE A 155 6.66 -13.01 8.91
C PHE A 155 6.35 -11.68 9.60
N ALA A 156 5.19 -11.08 9.35
CA ALA A 156 4.78 -9.84 10.01
C ALA A 156 3.41 -9.99 10.67
N ARG A 157 3.34 -9.68 11.97
CA ARG A 157 2.10 -9.77 12.76
C ARG A 157 2.08 -8.79 13.92
N HIS A 158 0.93 -8.15 14.11
CA HIS A 158 0.66 -7.35 15.29
C HIS A 158 0.38 -8.24 16.51
N GLY A 159 0.98 -7.95 17.66
CA GLY A 159 0.93 -8.79 18.86
C GLY A 159 1.81 -10.05 18.81
N GLY A 160 2.63 -10.20 17.77
CA GLY A 160 3.64 -11.24 17.64
C GLY A 160 3.12 -12.65 17.31
N TYR A 161 4.04 -13.62 17.38
CA TYR A 161 3.76 -15.02 17.08
C TYR A 161 3.95 -15.90 18.31
N LYS A 162 3.07 -16.89 18.49
CA LYS A 162 3.34 -17.99 19.42
C LYS A 162 4.47 -18.84 18.84
N ALA A 163 5.53 -19.07 19.61
CA ALA A 163 6.72 -19.79 19.17
C ALA A 163 6.42 -21.16 18.49
N PRO A 164 5.49 -22.00 19.00
CA PRO A 164 5.14 -23.26 18.33
C PRO A 164 4.49 -23.06 16.95
N GLY A 165 3.72 -21.99 16.78
CA GLY A 165 3.07 -21.67 15.51
C GLY A 165 4.07 -21.18 14.47
N LEU A 166 5.01 -20.31 14.87
CA LEU A 166 6.08 -19.84 14.01
C LEU A 166 6.99 -21.00 13.58
N LYS A 167 7.36 -21.88 14.52
CA LYS A 167 8.16 -23.07 14.23
C LYS A 167 7.51 -23.95 13.16
N ARG A 168 6.22 -24.28 13.31
CA ARG A 168 5.48 -25.10 12.33
C ARG A 168 5.40 -24.43 10.96
N ALA A 169 5.18 -23.11 10.92
CA ALA A 169 5.15 -22.37 9.67
C ALA A 169 6.52 -22.38 8.95
N VAL A 170 7.61 -22.21 9.71
CA VAL A 170 8.98 -22.31 9.20
C VAL A 170 9.29 -23.72 8.70
N GLU A 171 8.94 -24.76 9.45
CA GLU A 171 9.16 -26.17 9.07
C GLU A 171 8.43 -26.50 7.75
N ALA A 172 7.15 -26.12 7.62
CA ALA A 172 6.39 -26.35 6.40
C ALA A 172 6.99 -25.63 5.17
N LEU A 173 7.47 -24.39 5.35
CA LEU A 173 8.10 -23.65 4.26
C LEU A 173 9.48 -24.20 3.88
N LEU A 174 10.25 -24.71 4.85
CA LEU A 174 11.52 -25.37 4.58
C LEU A 174 11.34 -26.64 3.75
N GLU A 175 10.29 -27.42 4.04
CA GLU A 175 9.92 -28.61 3.25
C GLU A 175 9.54 -28.24 1.82
N GLU A 176 8.77 -27.17 1.63
CA GLU A 176 8.33 -26.72 0.30
C GLU A 176 9.49 -26.17 -0.55
N LEU A 177 10.38 -25.38 0.06
CA LEU A 177 11.41 -24.62 -0.66
C LEU A 177 12.71 -25.40 -0.89
N GLY A 178 12.87 -26.58 -0.27
CA GLY A 178 13.95 -27.53 -0.58
C GLY A 178 15.39 -27.00 -0.40
N GLY A 179 15.62 -25.96 0.43
CA GLY A 179 16.91 -25.28 0.50
C GLY A 179 17.11 -24.34 1.69
N SER A 180 18.21 -23.57 1.69
CA SER A 180 18.54 -22.60 2.74
C SER A 180 17.76 -21.31 2.57
N VAL A 181 16.70 -21.14 3.33
CA VAL A 181 15.86 -19.94 3.33
C VAL A 181 16.21 -19.07 4.55
N ARG A 182 16.33 -17.75 4.35
CA ARG A 182 16.46 -16.80 5.46
C ARG A 182 15.08 -16.44 5.98
N PHE A 183 14.91 -16.48 7.30
CA PHE A 183 13.67 -16.07 7.95
C PHE A 183 13.88 -14.77 8.73
N VAL A 184 12.91 -13.88 8.62
CA VAL A 184 12.84 -12.63 9.40
C VAL A 184 11.45 -12.58 10.04
N ALA A 185 11.38 -12.28 11.32
CA ALA A 185 10.12 -12.07 12.02
C ALA A 185 10.01 -10.59 12.45
N PHE A 186 8.90 -9.96 12.07
CA PHE A 186 8.54 -8.59 12.41
C PHE A 186 7.37 -8.62 13.39
N VAL A 187 7.59 -8.05 14.58
CA VAL A 187 6.61 -7.97 15.66
C VAL A 187 6.45 -6.50 16.03
N GLU A 188 5.27 -5.94 15.76
CA GLU A 188 5.02 -4.51 15.93
C GLU A 188 4.76 -4.08 17.39
N ASP A 189 4.47 -5.05 18.27
CA ASP A 189 4.09 -4.80 19.68
C ASP A 189 5.27 -4.82 20.67
N LEU A 190 6.50 -5.00 20.15
CA LEU A 190 7.71 -4.82 20.92
C LEU A 190 8.20 -3.40 20.62
N ASN A 191 8.28 -2.55 21.64
CA ASN A 191 8.94 -1.24 21.60
C ASN A 191 10.45 -1.33 21.23
N ASP A 192 10.92 -2.49 20.76
CA ASP A 192 12.28 -2.79 20.37
C ASP A 192 12.28 -3.34 18.94
N HIS A 193 12.87 -2.58 18.03
CA HIS A 193 13.17 -3.01 16.66
C HIS A 193 14.32 -4.04 16.66
N GLU A 194 14.17 -5.18 17.34
CA GLU A 194 15.21 -6.22 17.31
C GLU A 194 15.06 -7.14 16.10
N TRP A 195 16.09 -7.08 15.25
CA TRP A 195 16.31 -7.97 14.13
C TRP A 195 16.83 -9.32 14.62
N VAL A 196 16.11 -10.40 14.32
CA VAL A 196 16.63 -11.76 14.50
C VAL A 196 17.10 -12.28 13.13
N ASP A 197 18.32 -11.93 12.70
CA ASP A 197 18.98 -12.58 11.56
C ASP A 197 19.48 -13.96 12.01
N LYS A 198 18.68 -15.00 11.74
CA LYS A 198 19.12 -16.39 11.88
C LYS A 198 18.98 -17.08 10.52
N SER A 199 20.05 -17.02 9.73
CA SER A 199 20.30 -18.06 8.72
C SER A 199 20.24 -19.41 9.44
N VAL A 200 19.38 -20.33 9.01
CA VAL A 200 19.02 -21.54 9.76
C VAL A 200 20.26 -22.37 10.17
N ARG A 201 20.82 -22.08 11.35
CA ARG A 201 20.87 -23.02 12.46
C ARG A 201 19.73 -22.63 13.39
N LEU A 202 18.76 -23.53 13.57
CA LEU A 202 17.76 -23.44 14.63
C LEU A 202 18.47 -23.61 15.98
N GLU A 203 19.19 -22.58 16.42
CA GLU A 203 19.58 -22.41 17.82
C GLU A 203 18.64 -21.37 18.44
N LEU A 204 17.61 -21.91 19.09
CA LEU A 204 16.79 -21.25 20.11
C LEU A 204 17.69 -20.86 21.30
N HIS A 205 18.49 -19.81 21.14
CA HIS A 205 18.99 -18.96 22.22
C HIS A 205 18.23 -17.62 22.06
N ALA A 206 17.43 -17.10 22.99
CA ALA A 206 17.03 -17.55 24.31
C ALA A 206 15.55 -17.18 24.56
N PHE A 207 14.79 -18.07 25.20
CA PHE A 207 13.68 -17.69 26.07
C PHE A 207 14.27 -17.50 27.47
N SER A 208 14.66 -16.28 27.83
CA SER A 208 14.75 -15.80 29.23
C SER A 208 15.35 -14.39 29.23
N GLU A 209 14.79 -13.50 30.04
CA GLU A 209 15.14 -12.08 30.24
C GLU A 209 14.32 -11.07 29.43
N LEU A 210 13.01 -11.08 29.66
CA LEU A 210 12.17 -9.87 29.76
C LEU A 210 10.82 -10.25 30.40
N VAL A 211 10.92 -10.74 31.63
CA VAL A 211 9.88 -10.63 32.66
C VAL A 211 10.61 -10.30 33.96
N HIS A 212 10.70 -9.01 34.25
CA HIS A 212 10.61 -8.47 35.59
C HIS A 212 9.60 -7.32 35.55
#